data_AF-A0A1Y2X7W7-F1
#
_entry.id   AF-A0A1Y2X7W7-F1
#
_cell.length_a   1.000
_cell.length_b   1.000
_cell.length_c   1.000
_cell.angle_alpha   90.00
_cell.angle_beta   90.00
_cell.angle_gamma   90.00
#
_symmetry.space_group_name_H-M   'P 1'
#
loop_
_entity.id
_entity.type
_entity.pdbx_description
1 polymer ?
#
loop_
_entity_poly.entity_id
_entity_poly.type
_entity_poly.pdbx_seq_one_letter_code
_entity_poly.pdbx_strand_id
1 'polypeptide(L)'
;MSRFAVYCDWITTARKCLEGEPPPCHIARFYVQEEDIEFPLVGVEPSSRVAQFYGELLAEVERSRLRDRRKELYRKFRNRVVAAHVAIEDVRVSVGTVSTLEKSLAHLDVALGWMTDLIEYDKEHPIHWSEVFPTEDVQSQLSPSELWLHFKLESIRPCLVFLVRLLGLVLPKYSDTWLECEESLTNKYWIVQFVLDSPRPPRQPVSTHPPGIDLSS
;
A
#
# COMPACT_ATOMS: atom_id res chain seq x y z
N MET A 1 12.40 2.59 -12.69
CA MET A 1 11.00 2.91 -12.34
C MET A 1 10.83 2.70 -10.85
N SER A 2 9.84 3.37 -10.25
CA SER A 2 9.62 3.30 -8.81
C SER A 2 9.08 1.98 -8.37
N ARG A 3 9.70 1.31 -7.38
CA ARG A 3 8.97 0.22 -6.71
C ARG A 3 7.63 0.73 -6.11
N PHE A 4 7.48 2.03 -5.77
CA PHE A 4 6.17 2.63 -5.45
C PHE A 4 5.16 2.59 -6.62
N ALA A 5 5.61 2.91 -7.83
CA ALA A 5 4.76 2.82 -9.04
C ALA A 5 4.38 1.36 -9.32
N VAL A 6 5.27 0.42 -8.99
CA VAL A 6 5.04 -1.02 -9.08
C VAL A 6 3.86 -1.51 -8.18
N TYR A 7 3.49 -0.82 -7.09
CA TYR A 7 2.32 -1.24 -6.26
C TYR A 7 0.97 -0.74 -6.78
N CYS A 8 0.88 0.51 -7.26
CA CYS A 8 -0.29 0.97 -8.02
C CYS A 8 -0.47 0.12 -9.29
N ASP A 9 0.65 -0.34 -9.85
CA ASP A 9 0.68 -1.30 -10.92
C ASP A 9 0.20 -2.70 -10.49
N TRP A 10 0.41 -3.17 -9.25
CA TRP A 10 -0.04 -4.50 -8.80
C TRP A 10 -1.55 -4.63 -8.70
N ILE A 11 -2.25 -3.64 -8.14
CA ILE A 11 -3.72 -3.69 -8.12
C ILE A 11 -4.30 -3.51 -9.53
N THR A 12 -3.67 -2.65 -10.34
CA THR A 12 -4.02 -2.48 -11.75
C THR A 12 -3.77 -3.76 -12.55
N THR A 13 -2.69 -4.48 -12.24
CA THR A 13 -2.33 -5.78 -12.84
C THR A 13 -3.37 -6.83 -12.45
N ALA A 14 -3.68 -6.96 -11.16
CA ALA A 14 -4.69 -7.88 -10.67
C ALA A 14 -6.06 -7.62 -11.32
N ARG A 15 -6.46 -6.34 -11.43
CA ARG A 15 -7.73 -5.95 -12.06
C ARG A 15 -7.76 -6.24 -13.55
N LYS A 16 -6.71 -5.87 -14.29
CA LYS A 16 -6.60 -6.19 -15.71
C LYS A 16 -6.64 -7.70 -15.96
N CYS A 17 -6.01 -8.48 -15.09
CA CYS A 17 -6.12 -9.93 -15.15
C CYS A 17 -7.54 -10.44 -14.92
N LEU A 18 -8.33 -9.85 -14.00
CA LEU A 18 -9.75 -10.17 -13.83
C LEU A 18 -10.57 -9.85 -15.09
N GLU A 19 -10.28 -8.72 -15.74
CA GLU A 19 -11.02 -8.20 -16.90
C GLU A 19 -10.62 -8.89 -18.22
N GLY A 20 -9.67 -9.84 -18.18
CA GLY A 20 -9.11 -10.48 -19.38
C GLY A 20 -8.21 -9.55 -20.20
N GLU A 21 -7.82 -8.41 -19.64
CA GLU A 21 -6.94 -7.43 -20.27
C GLU A 21 -5.46 -7.75 -20.01
N PRO A 22 -4.56 -7.45 -20.97
CA PRO A 22 -3.13 -7.59 -20.72
C PRO A 22 -2.70 -6.58 -19.66
N PRO A 23 -1.96 -7.00 -18.62
CA PRO A 23 -1.43 -6.08 -17.61
C PRO A 23 -0.44 -5.07 -18.21
N PRO A 24 -0.08 -4.02 -17.47
CA PRO A 24 0.77 -2.95 -17.99
C PRO A 24 2.08 -3.49 -18.60
N CYS A 25 2.36 -3.09 -19.83
CA CYS A 25 3.40 -3.67 -20.69
C CYS A 25 4.84 -3.46 -20.17
N HIS A 26 5.04 -2.56 -19.20
CA HIS A 26 6.33 -2.34 -18.53
C HIS A 26 6.63 -3.35 -17.40
N ILE A 27 5.68 -4.23 -17.06
CA ILE A 27 5.84 -5.20 -15.97
C ILE A 27 6.28 -6.57 -16.51
N ALA A 28 5.54 -7.17 -17.45
CA ALA A 28 5.91 -8.33 -18.27
C ALA A 28 4.76 -8.65 -19.26
N ARG A 29 4.96 -9.64 -20.16
CA ARG A 29 3.86 -10.28 -20.91
C ARG A 29 3.29 -11.42 -20.07
N PHE A 30 2.16 -11.19 -19.42
CA PHE A 30 1.52 -12.21 -18.60
C PHE A 30 0.43 -12.95 -19.35
N TYR A 31 0.29 -14.25 -19.07
CA TYR A 31 -0.85 -15.05 -19.47
C TYR A 31 -1.64 -15.34 -18.19
N VAL A 32 -2.87 -14.80 -18.10
CA VAL A 32 -3.80 -15.08 -17.01
C VAL A 32 -4.11 -16.57 -17.05
N GLN A 33 -4.03 -17.23 -15.90
CA GLN A 33 -4.43 -18.62 -15.80
C GLN A 33 -5.96 -18.71 -15.77
N GLU A 34 -6.55 -19.54 -16.63
CA GLU A 34 -7.98 -19.89 -16.59
C GLU A 34 -8.26 -21.02 -15.56
N GLU A 35 -7.28 -21.36 -14.73
CA GLU A 35 -7.35 -22.52 -13.84
C GLU A 35 -8.11 -22.22 -12.55
N ASP A 36 -8.55 -23.33 -11.95
CA ASP A 36 -9.28 -23.44 -10.71
C ASP A 36 -8.42 -22.98 -9.51
N ILE A 37 -8.99 -22.10 -8.68
CA ILE A 37 -8.38 -21.57 -7.45
C ILE A 37 -8.99 -22.30 -6.26
N GLU A 38 -8.15 -22.93 -5.43
CA GLU A 38 -8.58 -23.62 -4.21
C GLU A 38 -8.86 -22.64 -3.05
N PHE A 39 -9.93 -22.91 -2.30
CA PHE A 39 -10.33 -22.13 -1.13
C PHE A 39 -10.42 -23.01 0.13
N PRO A 40 -10.10 -22.45 1.34
CA PRO A 40 -9.68 -21.08 1.60
C PRO A 40 -8.27 -20.79 1.04
N LEU A 41 -8.03 -19.52 0.65
CA LEU A 41 -6.74 -19.12 0.08
C LEU A 41 -5.61 -19.31 1.11
N VAL A 42 -4.73 -20.28 0.86
CA VAL A 42 -3.61 -20.58 1.76
C VAL A 42 -2.68 -19.38 1.88
N GLY A 43 -2.36 -19.02 3.13
CA GLY A 43 -1.45 -17.93 3.46
C GLY A 43 -2.10 -16.54 3.52
N VAL A 44 -3.30 -16.33 3.00
CA VAL A 44 -4.04 -15.08 3.26
C VAL A 44 -4.39 -15.03 4.75
N GLU A 45 -4.02 -13.93 5.42
CA GLU A 45 -4.25 -13.81 6.85
C GLU A 45 -5.75 -13.76 7.17
N PRO A 46 -6.21 -14.41 8.25
CA PRO A 46 -7.60 -14.34 8.64
C PRO A 46 -8.06 -12.90 8.90
N SER A 47 -9.30 -12.60 8.54
CA SER A 47 -9.89 -11.27 8.70
C SER A 47 -9.86 -10.78 10.14
N SER A 48 -9.99 -11.70 11.11
CA SER A 48 -9.88 -11.42 12.55
C SER A 48 -8.52 -10.88 12.95
N ARG A 49 -7.42 -11.46 12.42
CA ARG A 49 -6.05 -11.02 12.69
C ARG A 49 -5.75 -9.69 12.02
N VAL A 50 -6.25 -9.50 10.80
CA VAL A 50 -6.14 -8.22 10.08
C VAL A 50 -6.93 -7.12 10.79
N ALA A 51 -8.12 -7.44 11.31
CA ALA A 51 -8.92 -6.52 12.10
C ALA A 51 -8.25 -6.15 13.42
N GLN A 52 -7.60 -7.11 14.09
CA GLN A 52 -6.80 -6.85 15.29
C GLN A 52 -5.65 -5.89 15.00
N PHE A 53 -4.85 -6.18 13.96
CA PHE A 53 -3.75 -5.32 13.52
C PHE A 53 -4.21 -3.87 13.28
N TYR A 54 -5.29 -3.68 12.52
CA TYR A 54 -5.84 -2.33 12.30
C TYR A 54 -6.57 -1.74 13.51
N GLY A 55 -6.95 -2.56 14.50
CA GLY A 55 -7.48 -2.10 15.77
C GLY A 55 -6.42 -1.39 16.60
N GLU A 56 -5.21 -1.96 16.66
CA GLU A 56 -4.06 -1.39 17.36
C GLU A 56 -3.64 -0.07 16.72
N LEU A 57 -3.45 -0.05 15.40
CA LEU A 57 -3.08 1.18 14.68
C LEU A 57 -4.17 2.27 14.74
N LEU A 58 -5.46 1.88 14.68
CA LEU A 58 -6.54 2.86 14.83
C LEU A 58 -6.54 3.47 16.23
N ALA A 59 -6.22 2.71 17.28
CA ALA A 59 -6.14 3.25 18.63
C ALA A 59 -5.06 4.34 18.75
N GLU A 60 -3.92 4.18 18.07
CA GLU A 60 -2.90 5.23 17.97
C GLU A 60 -3.42 6.46 17.23
N VAL A 61 -4.08 6.26 16.09
CA VAL A 61 -4.66 7.34 15.28
C VAL A 61 -5.73 8.11 16.07
N GLU A 62 -6.59 7.43 16.80
CA GLU A 62 -7.65 8.11 17.57
C GLU A 62 -7.08 8.90 18.76
N ARG A 63 -6.03 8.39 19.43
CA ARG A 63 -5.32 9.13 20.50
C ARG A 63 -4.48 10.29 19.97
N SER A 64 -4.09 10.29 18.70
CA SER A 64 -3.32 11.36 18.09
C SER A 64 -4.11 12.67 17.97
N ARG A 65 -3.40 13.76 17.69
CA ARG A 65 -3.97 15.07 17.36
C ARG A 65 -4.06 15.31 15.85
N LEU A 66 -4.01 14.24 15.05
CA LEU A 66 -4.22 14.32 13.60
C LEU A 66 -5.56 15.00 13.31
N ARG A 67 -5.60 15.86 12.29
CA ARG A 67 -6.86 16.42 11.78
C ARG A 67 -7.88 15.32 11.51
N ASP A 68 -9.15 15.62 11.80
CA ASP A 68 -10.27 14.68 11.65
C ASP A 68 -10.36 14.06 10.24
N ARG A 69 -10.02 14.84 9.21
CA ARG A 69 -10.01 14.35 7.84
C ARG A 69 -9.01 13.21 7.62
N ARG A 70 -7.80 13.27 8.21
CA ARG A 70 -6.83 12.16 8.12
C ARG A 70 -7.32 10.92 8.86
N LYS A 71 -7.89 11.11 10.05
CA LYS A 71 -8.50 10.02 10.83
C LYS A 71 -9.65 9.35 10.05
N GLU A 72 -10.49 10.15 9.40
CA GLU A 72 -11.59 9.68 8.56
C GLU A 72 -11.10 8.87 7.37
N LEU A 73 -10.14 9.39 6.60
CA LEU A 73 -9.56 8.70 5.44
C LEU A 73 -8.88 7.39 5.87
N TYR A 74 -8.15 7.41 6.98
CA TYR A 74 -7.53 6.22 7.55
C TYR A 74 -8.58 5.16 7.98
N ARG A 75 -9.66 5.58 8.65
CA ARG A 75 -10.78 4.68 9.01
C ARG A 75 -11.42 4.05 7.78
N LYS A 76 -11.64 4.83 6.71
CA LYS A 76 -12.20 4.29 5.46
C LYS A 76 -11.25 3.29 4.81
N PHE A 77 -9.95 3.60 4.77
CA PHE A 77 -8.90 2.69 4.32
C PHE A 77 -8.97 1.35 5.06
N ARG A 78 -8.78 1.33 6.39
CA ARG A 78 -8.73 0.06 7.15
C ARG A 78 -10.02 -0.75 7.04
N ASN A 79 -11.17 -0.10 7.06
CA ASN A 79 -12.46 -0.80 6.94
C ASN A 79 -12.57 -1.56 5.61
N ARG A 80 -12.01 -1.00 4.54
CA ARG A 80 -12.00 -1.64 3.22
C ARG A 80 -11.00 -2.77 3.15
N VAL A 81 -9.82 -2.66 3.78
CA VAL A 81 -8.87 -3.78 3.86
C VAL A 81 -9.45 -4.96 4.61
N VAL A 82 -10.08 -4.72 5.77
CA VAL A 82 -10.74 -5.78 6.55
C VAL A 82 -11.87 -6.41 5.72
N ALA A 83 -12.69 -5.61 5.04
CA ALA A 83 -13.76 -6.11 4.17
C ALA A 83 -13.24 -6.99 3.03
N ALA A 84 -12.05 -6.70 2.48
CA ALA A 84 -11.43 -7.55 1.46
C ALA A 84 -11.09 -8.95 1.98
N HIS A 85 -10.59 -9.05 3.21
CA HIS A 85 -10.26 -10.35 3.83
C HIS A 85 -11.53 -11.11 4.21
N VAL A 86 -12.55 -10.42 4.76
CA VAL A 86 -13.87 -11.03 5.01
C VAL A 86 -14.48 -11.57 3.71
N ALA A 87 -14.35 -10.84 2.60
CA ALA A 87 -14.90 -11.29 1.31
C ALA A 87 -14.27 -12.59 0.79
N ILE A 88 -13.01 -12.90 1.15
CA ILE A 88 -12.38 -14.19 0.84
C ILE A 88 -12.92 -15.29 1.75
N GLU A 89 -13.05 -15.02 3.05
CA GLU A 89 -13.57 -16.00 4.01
C GLU A 89 -15.05 -16.34 3.76
N ASP A 90 -15.82 -15.40 3.20
CA ASP A 90 -17.21 -15.60 2.81
C ASP A 90 -17.38 -16.53 1.58
N VAL A 91 -16.29 -16.88 0.88
CA VAL A 91 -16.33 -17.78 -0.29
C VAL A 91 -16.72 -19.18 0.17
N ARG A 92 -17.87 -19.68 -0.33
CA ARG A 92 -18.47 -20.96 0.08
C ARG A 92 -18.15 -22.14 -0.86
N VAL A 93 -17.28 -21.92 -1.83
CA VAL A 93 -16.83 -22.97 -2.75
C VAL A 93 -15.45 -23.47 -2.32
N SER A 94 -15.16 -24.74 -2.55
CA SER A 94 -13.81 -25.30 -2.35
C SER A 94 -12.89 -25.00 -3.53
N VAL A 95 -13.47 -24.76 -4.71
CA VAL A 95 -12.77 -24.42 -5.95
C VAL A 95 -13.56 -23.30 -6.63
N GLY A 96 -12.88 -22.21 -6.99
CA GLY A 96 -13.45 -21.07 -7.70
C GLY A 96 -12.57 -20.64 -8.86
N THR A 97 -12.91 -19.52 -9.48
CA THR A 97 -12.10 -18.92 -10.55
C THR A 97 -11.64 -17.53 -10.12
N VAL A 98 -10.86 -16.87 -10.97
CA VAL A 98 -10.44 -15.47 -10.81
C VAL A 98 -11.65 -14.55 -10.51
N SER A 99 -12.82 -14.79 -11.11
CA SER A 99 -14.07 -14.06 -10.82
C SER A 99 -14.53 -14.15 -9.35
N THR A 100 -14.19 -15.24 -8.66
CA THR A 100 -14.51 -15.45 -7.23
C THR A 100 -13.77 -14.44 -6.33
N LEU A 101 -12.70 -13.82 -6.84
CA LEU A 101 -11.89 -12.82 -6.13
C LEU A 101 -12.34 -11.37 -6.37
N GLU A 102 -13.27 -11.12 -7.30
CA GLU A 102 -13.71 -9.77 -7.72
C GLU A 102 -14.11 -8.89 -6.54
N LYS A 103 -14.93 -9.42 -5.62
CA LYS A 103 -15.41 -8.66 -4.46
C LYS A 103 -14.27 -8.24 -3.53
N SER A 104 -13.31 -9.13 -3.30
CA SER A 104 -12.14 -8.83 -2.45
C SER A 104 -11.24 -7.78 -3.12
N LEU A 105 -10.98 -7.93 -4.42
CA LEU A 105 -10.19 -6.97 -5.20
C LEU A 105 -10.85 -5.59 -5.26
N ALA A 106 -12.17 -5.51 -5.43
CA ALA A 106 -12.90 -4.24 -5.37
C ALA A 106 -12.75 -3.54 -4.02
N HIS A 107 -12.72 -4.28 -2.91
CA HIS A 107 -12.46 -3.71 -1.60
C HIS A 107 -11.03 -3.18 -1.46
N LEU A 108 -10.03 -3.91 -1.96
CA LEU A 108 -8.63 -3.44 -1.95
C LEU A 108 -8.44 -2.20 -2.83
N ASP A 109 -9.12 -2.13 -3.97
CA ASP A 109 -9.04 -0.99 -4.89
C ASP A 109 -9.55 0.29 -4.23
N VAL A 110 -10.71 0.20 -3.60
CA VAL A 110 -11.27 1.31 -2.81
C VAL A 110 -10.37 1.66 -1.62
N ALA A 111 -9.75 0.66 -0.95
CA ALA A 111 -8.82 0.93 0.13
C ALA A 111 -7.61 1.76 -0.36
N LEU A 112 -6.94 1.31 -1.43
CA LEU A 112 -5.80 2.03 -2.00
C LEU A 112 -6.18 3.41 -2.52
N GLY A 113 -7.42 3.59 -3.02
CA GLY A 113 -7.99 4.90 -3.31
C GLY A 113 -8.00 5.82 -2.09
N TRP A 114 -8.48 5.35 -0.93
CA TRP A 114 -8.45 6.15 0.31
C TRP A 114 -7.03 6.47 0.79
N MET A 115 -6.07 5.57 0.60
CA MET A 115 -4.67 5.85 0.92
C MET A 115 -4.08 6.91 -0.01
N THR A 116 -4.48 6.89 -1.29
CA THR A 116 -4.09 7.92 -2.27
C THR A 116 -4.68 9.28 -1.90
N ASP A 117 -5.97 9.35 -1.58
CA ASP A 117 -6.64 10.57 -1.09
C ASP A 117 -5.96 11.14 0.16
N LEU A 118 -5.51 10.25 1.06
CA LEU A 118 -4.76 10.64 2.25
C LEU A 118 -3.40 11.23 1.90
N ILE A 119 -2.68 10.64 0.94
CA ILE A 119 -1.40 11.18 0.45
C ILE A 119 -1.60 12.55 -0.20
N GLU A 120 -2.63 12.74 -1.01
CA GLU A 120 -2.93 14.05 -1.61
C GLU A 120 -3.31 15.09 -0.55
N TYR A 121 -4.14 14.70 0.43
CA TYR A 121 -4.48 15.58 1.55
C TYR A 121 -3.23 16.00 2.34
N ASP A 122 -2.27 15.11 2.54
CA ASP A 122 -1.01 15.40 3.22
C ASP A 122 -0.10 16.38 2.46
N LYS A 123 -0.21 16.45 1.12
CA LYS A 123 0.54 17.45 0.33
C LYS A 123 -0.02 18.85 0.55
N GLU A 124 -1.34 18.98 0.58
CA GLU A 124 -2.02 20.25 0.84
C GLU A 124 -1.94 20.67 2.32
N HIS A 125 -1.89 19.67 3.20
CA HIS A 125 -1.85 19.85 4.64
C HIS A 125 -0.68 19.03 5.19
N PRO A 126 0.53 19.59 5.23
CA PRO A 126 1.67 18.90 5.83
C PRO A 126 1.42 18.54 7.29
N ILE A 127 2.04 17.45 7.75
CA ILE A 127 1.94 17.04 9.16
C ILE A 127 2.94 17.81 10.00
N HIS A 128 2.47 18.21 11.18
CA HIS A 128 3.24 18.95 12.16
C HIS A 128 3.44 18.13 13.44
N TRP A 129 4.47 18.49 14.23
CA TRP A 129 4.75 17.88 15.55
C TRP A 129 3.56 17.95 16.51
N SER A 130 2.69 18.94 16.36
CA SER A 130 1.46 19.06 17.15
C SER A 130 0.41 18.00 16.84
N GLU A 131 0.52 17.30 15.71
CA GLU A 131 -0.44 16.32 15.22
C GLU A 131 0.02 14.86 15.39
N VAL A 132 1.34 14.63 15.34
CA VAL A 132 1.93 13.28 15.46
C VAL A 132 1.76 12.70 16.86
N PHE A 133 1.84 11.37 16.89
CA PHE A 133 1.69 10.55 18.08
C PHE A 133 2.68 10.97 19.17
N PRO A 134 2.24 11.10 20.44
CA PRO A 134 3.17 11.24 21.56
C PRO A 134 3.79 9.87 21.81
N THR A 135 4.91 9.58 21.16
CA THR A 135 5.71 8.39 21.46
C THR A 135 6.82 8.80 22.41
N GLU A 136 6.72 8.34 23.66
CA GLU A 136 7.71 8.60 24.72
C GLU A 136 9.10 8.02 24.39
N ASP A 137 9.22 7.19 23.35
CA ASP A 137 10.43 6.44 22.99
C ASP A 137 10.94 6.66 21.54
N VAL A 138 10.49 7.69 20.82
CA VAL A 138 11.14 8.00 19.53
C VAL A 138 12.45 8.72 19.80
N GLN A 139 13.52 7.92 19.90
CA GLN A 139 14.89 8.37 19.69
C GLN A 139 14.99 9.08 18.33
N SER A 140 14.85 10.40 18.43
CA SER A 140 15.05 11.48 17.47
C SER A 140 15.99 11.19 16.28
N GLN A 141 15.41 10.92 15.09
CA GLN A 141 16.02 11.19 13.78
C GLN A 141 15.00 11.51 12.65
N LEU A 142 13.71 11.21 12.84
CA LEU A 142 12.68 11.39 11.81
C LEU A 142 11.83 12.65 12.03
N SER A 143 11.48 13.32 10.94
CA SER A 143 10.49 14.41 10.88
C SER A 143 9.05 13.88 11.04
N PRO A 144 8.07 14.75 11.37
CA PRO A 144 6.66 14.33 11.50
C PRO A 144 6.11 13.67 10.23
N SER A 145 6.49 14.19 9.06
CA SER A 145 6.11 13.64 7.76
C SER A 145 6.70 12.25 7.53
N GLU A 146 7.93 12.00 7.97
CA GLU A 146 8.57 10.68 7.88
C GLU A 146 7.89 9.70 8.84
N LEU A 147 7.62 10.09 10.10
CA LEU A 147 6.88 9.25 11.04
C LEU A 147 5.51 8.83 10.49
N TRP A 148 4.79 9.78 9.91
CA TRP A 148 3.50 9.48 9.28
C TRP A 148 3.63 8.61 8.02
N LEU A 149 4.65 8.84 7.20
CA LEU A 149 4.93 7.99 6.05
C LEU A 149 5.21 6.55 6.51
N HIS A 150 6.06 6.36 7.51
CA HIS A 150 6.33 5.05 8.11
C HIS A 150 5.05 4.37 8.61
N PHE A 151 4.19 5.11 9.32
CA PHE A 151 2.89 4.61 9.78
C PHE A 151 1.99 4.16 8.61
N LYS A 152 1.89 4.98 7.55
CA LYS A 152 1.10 4.64 6.35
C LYS A 152 1.67 3.43 5.62
N LEU A 153 3.00 3.29 5.58
CA LEU A 153 3.67 2.15 4.96
C LEU A 153 3.39 0.87 5.76
N GLU A 154 3.57 0.85 7.09
CA GLU A 154 3.15 -0.31 7.89
C GLU A 154 1.65 -0.61 7.70
N SER A 155 0.81 0.42 7.61
CA SER A 155 -0.62 0.28 7.40
C SER A 155 -0.99 -0.34 6.05
N ILE A 156 -0.22 -0.14 4.97
CA ILE A 156 -0.52 -0.72 3.64
C ILE A 156 0.00 -2.15 3.49
N ARG A 157 0.93 -2.58 4.35
CA ARG A 157 1.60 -3.88 4.25
C ARG A 157 0.65 -5.08 4.12
N PRO A 158 -0.44 -5.22 4.91
CA PRO A 158 -1.39 -6.31 4.72
C PRO A 158 -2.04 -6.32 3.33
N CYS A 159 -2.33 -5.15 2.75
CA CYS A 159 -2.85 -5.05 1.39
C CYS A 159 -1.84 -5.56 0.37
N LEU A 160 -0.57 -5.18 0.52
CA LEU A 160 0.48 -5.57 -0.41
C LEU A 160 0.72 -7.07 -0.38
N VAL A 161 0.79 -7.65 0.82
CA VAL A 161 0.92 -9.11 1.00
C VAL A 161 -0.27 -9.83 0.37
N PHE A 162 -1.48 -9.34 0.60
CA PHE A 162 -2.67 -9.92 -0.04
C PHE A 162 -2.56 -9.88 -1.57
N LEU A 163 -2.21 -8.73 -2.14
CA LEU A 163 -2.11 -8.56 -3.60
C LEU A 163 -1.04 -9.47 -4.20
N VAL A 164 0.13 -9.61 -3.57
CA VAL A 164 1.20 -10.51 -4.03
C VAL A 164 0.73 -11.96 -4.04
N ARG A 165 0.05 -12.41 -2.98
CA ARG A 165 -0.50 -13.77 -2.93
C ARG A 165 -1.53 -14.01 -4.03
N LEU A 166 -2.43 -13.03 -4.23
CA LEU A 166 -3.42 -13.09 -5.30
C LEU A 166 -2.76 -13.15 -6.68
N LEU A 167 -1.74 -12.33 -6.92
CA LEU A 167 -0.99 -12.36 -8.17
C LEU A 167 -0.25 -13.69 -8.35
N GLY A 168 0.24 -14.29 -7.27
CA GLY A 168 0.78 -15.65 -7.26
C GLY A 168 -0.20 -16.70 -7.76
N LEU A 169 -1.48 -16.58 -7.40
CA LEU A 169 -2.55 -17.48 -7.85
C LEU A 169 -2.95 -17.22 -9.30
N VAL A 170 -3.08 -15.95 -9.70
CA VAL A 170 -3.55 -15.57 -11.04
C VAL A 170 -2.46 -15.72 -12.11
N LEU A 171 -1.19 -15.62 -11.70
CA LEU A 171 -0.01 -15.56 -12.56
C LEU A 171 1.10 -16.52 -12.08
N PRO A 172 0.83 -17.84 -11.96
CA PRO A 172 1.77 -18.79 -11.34
C PRO A 172 3.05 -19.02 -12.14
N LYS A 173 3.06 -18.68 -13.44
CA LYS A 173 4.29 -18.70 -14.27
C LYS A 173 5.38 -17.78 -13.74
N TYR A 174 5.04 -16.87 -12.83
CA TYR A 174 5.95 -15.93 -12.17
C TYR A 174 6.00 -16.17 -10.65
N SER A 175 5.75 -17.41 -10.20
CA SER A 175 5.76 -17.79 -8.78
C SER A 175 7.00 -17.29 -8.03
N ASP A 176 8.17 -17.37 -8.65
CA ASP A 176 9.44 -16.96 -8.04
C ASP A 176 9.47 -15.46 -7.76
N THR A 177 8.94 -14.65 -8.68
CA THR A 177 8.78 -13.20 -8.51
C THR A 177 7.86 -12.88 -7.34
N TRP A 178 6.73 -13.59 -7.23
CA TRP A 178 5.75 -13.34 -6.18
C TRP A 178 6.27 -13.79 -4.81
N LEU A 179 6.98 -14.91 -4.75
CA LEU A 179 7.69 -15.38 -3.54
C LEU A 179 8.73 -14.35 -3.08
N GLU A 180 9.57 -13.84 -3.97
CA GLU A 180 10.55 -12.79 -3.63
C GLU A 180 9.86 -11.52 -3.10
N CYS A 181 8.73 -11.14 -3.70
CA CYS A 181 7.95 -9.99 -3.24
C CYS A 181 7.37 -10.22 -1.85
N GLU A 182 6.85 -11.42 -1.56
CA GLU A 182 6.31 -11.77 -0.24
C GLU A 182 7.42 -11.81 0.82
N GLU A 183 8.58 -12.40 0.52
CA GLU A 183 9.75 -12.41 1.40
C GLU A 183 10.24 -10.98 1.71
N SER A 184 10.29 -10.13 0.69
CA SER A 184 10.64 -8.72 0.86
C SER A 184 9.64 -8.00 1.77
N LEU A 185 8.34 -8.21 1.56
CA LEU A 185 7.28 -7.62 2.39
C LEU A 185 7.25 -8.19 3.81
N THR A 186 7.76 -9.38 4.08
CA THR A 186 7.83 -9.97 5.44
C THR A 186 9.11 -9.58 6.19
N ASN A 187 10.11 -9.04 5.50
CA ASN A 187 11.35 -8.54 6.10
C ASN A 187 11.10 -7.38 7.08
N LYS A 188 11.78 -7.39 8.24
CA LYS A 188 11.73 -6.28 9.22
C LYS A 188 12.23 -4.93 8.69
N TYR A 189 13.01 -4.94 7.61
CA TYR A 189 13.55 -3.74 6.96
C TYR A 189 12.82 -3.39 5.66
N TRP A 190 11.63 -3.96 5.41
CA TRP A 190 10.90 -3.78 4.16
C TRP A 190 10.64 -2.30 3.84
N ILE A 191 10.29 -1.46 4.84
CA ILE A 191 10.10 -0.02 4.65
C ILE A 191 11.38 0.67 4.17
N VAL A 192 12.53 0.32 4.76
CA VAL A 192 13.82 0.92 4.39
C VAL A 192 14.14 0.53 2.95
N GLN A 193 14.01 -0.76 2.62
CA GLN A 193 14.24 -1.26 1.28
C GLN A 193 13.30 -0.58 0.26
N PHE A 194 12.02 -0.48 0.61
CA PHE A 194 10.99 0.17 -0.17
C PHE A 194 11.30 1.63 -0.49
N VAL A 195 11.76 2.41 0.51
CA VAL A 195 12.15 3.81 0.33
C VAL A 195 13.39 3.92 -0.56
N LEU A 196 14.39 3.05 -0.38
CA LEU A 196 15.61 3.03 -1.19
C LEU A 196 15.33 2.71 -2.66
N ASP A 197 14.38 1.82 -2.91
CA ASP A 197 14.00 1.39 -4.26
C ASP A 197 13.00 2.32 -4.96
N SER A 198 12.50 3.32 -4.22
CA SER A 198 11.65 4.35 -4.79
C SER A 198 12.52 5.40 -5.53
N PRO A 199 12.18 5.85 -6.76
CA PRO A 199 12.90 6.82 -7.52
C PRO A 199 12.71 8.11 -6.78
N ARG A 200 13.84 8.75 -6.55
CA ARG A 200 13.83 10.08 -6.02
C ARG A 200 13.15 10.97 -7.06
N PRO A 201 12.22 11.85 -6.65
CA PRO A 201 11.78 12.90 -7.53
C PRO A 201 13.02 13.65 -8.03
N PRO A 202 13.04 14.11 -9.30
CA PRO A 202 14.13 14.92 -9.80
C PRO A 202 14.33 16.08 -8.84
N ARG A 203 15.53 16.19 -8.27
CA ARG A 203 15.88 17.33 -7.41
C ARG A 203 15.62 18.58 -8.26
N GLN A 204 14.72 19.44 -7.81
CA GLN A 204 14.60 20.77 -8.41
C GLN A 204 16.00 21.38 -8.41
N PRO A 205 16.51 21.88 -9.55
CA PRO A 205 17.77 22.59 -9.55
C PRO A 205 17.58 23.76 -8.59
N VAL A 206 18.42 23.78 -7.54
CA VAL A 206 18.57 24.95 -6.68
C VAL A 206 18.85 26.10 -7.63
N SER A 207 17.94 27.06 -7.70
CA SER A 207 18.16 28.27 -8.50
C SER A 207 19.37 28.99 -7.92
N THR A 208 20.54 28.73 -8.52
CA THR A 208 21.74 29.53 -8.32
C THR A 208 21.53 30.84 -9.05
N HIS A 209 20.75 31.75 -8.45
CA HIS A 209 20.99 33.15 -8.70
C HIS A 209 22.28 33.53 -7.97
N PRO A 210 23.34 33.96 -8.66
CA PRO A 210 24.45 34.61 -7.98
C PRO A 210 23.94 35.92 -7.36
N PRO A 211 24.47 36.35 -6.20
CA PRO A 211 24.14 37.67 -5.67
C PRO A 211 24.60 38.72 -6.69
N GLY A 212 23.64 39.39 -7.31
CA GLY A 212 23.89 40.56 -8.13
C GLY A 212 24.50 41.64 -7.25
N ILE A 213 25.75 41.96 -7.51
CA ILE A 213 26.43 43.15 -7.01
C ILE A 213 25.75 44.33 -7.70
N ASP A 214 24.88 45.05 -6.98
CA ASP A 214 24.45 46.38 -7.40
C ASP A 214 25.62 47.35 -7.16
N LEU A 215 26.39 47.58 -8.21
CA LEU A 215 27.26 48.75 -8.35
C LEU A 215 26.64 49.66 -9.41
N SER A 216 25.91 50.68 -8.97
CA SER A 216 25.62 51.86 -9.78
C SER A 216 25.32 53.04 -8.84
N SER A 217 26.36 53.85 -8.64
CA SER A 217 26.26 55.28 -8.33
C SER A 217 25.82 56.07 -9.55
#